data_AF-A0A4R8PRD0-F1
#
_entry.id   AF-A0A4R8PRD0-F1
#
_cell.length_a   1.000
_cell.length_b   1.000
_cell.length_c   1.000
_cell.angle_alpha   90.00
_cell.angle_beta   90.00
_cell.angle_gamma   90.00
#
_symmetry.space_group_name_H-M   'P 1'
#
loop_
_entity.id
_entity.type
_entity.pdbx_description
1 polymer ?
#
loop_
_entity_poly.entity_id
_entity_poly.type
_entity_poly.pdbx_seq_one_letter_code
_entity_poly.pdbx_strand_id
1 'polypeptide(L)'
;MRPLLLAGGKSTRMGTPKHLLRMPDGTPLYRRQLQLLRAIFPEPQTIYISLAQESETDDYLESLLSAEAVDHTPDNDDSYKASNVKVLRDETPNEDSRSAGPAAGLLAAYRYDPWANWVVVACDYPLLPPEALYLLFLKRDSVPVTCYRSEEGFCEPLVAVWAPPALSRLSERVSRGHSSPAAAAKELDAVMLKPPPECDWWLTNVNTMEEWITAIESMKLGGAEPVAIKVQKGLV
;
A
#
# COMPACT_ATOMS: atom_id res chain seq x y z
N MET A 1 5.67 -13.54 3.27
CA MET A 1 5.40 -12.09 3.43
C MET A 1 3.91 -11.87 3.16
N ARG A 2 3.31 -10.85 3.76
CA ARG A 2 1.89 -10.52 3.54
C ARG A 2 1.79 -9.17 2.81
N PRO A 3 1.11 -9.10 1.66
CA PRO A 3 0.88 -7.82 0.96
C PRO A 3 -0.22 -7.00 1.65
N LEU A 4 0.05 -5.72 1.88
CA LEU A 4 -0.83 -4.76 2.53
C LEU A 4 -1.00 -3.51 1.65
N LEU A 5 -2.25 -3.20 1.34
CA LEU A 5 -2.67 -1.93 0.75
C LEU A 5 -3.16 -1.00 1.86
N LEU A 6 -2.57 0.19 2.00
CA LEU A 6 -3.09 1.24 2.88
C LEU A 6 -4.07 2.11 2.10
N ALA A 7 -5.36 1.99 2.41
CA ALA A 7 -6.46 2.66 1.71
C ALA A 7 -7.37 3.48 2.66
N GLY A 8 -6.86 3.90 3.82
CA GLY A 8 -7.62 4.66 4.82
C GLY A 8 -7.00 6.04 5.08
N GLY A 9 -7.73 7.10 4.75
CA GLY A 9 -7.33 8.46 5.06
C GLY A 9 -8.40 9.49 4.68
N LYS A 10 -8.80 10.35 5.64
CA LYS A 10 -9.71 11.47 5.39
C LYS A 10 -9.03 12.44 4.42
N SER A 11 -9.37 12.34 3.14
CA SER A 11 -8.75 13.11 2.04
C SER A 11 -9.42 14.48 1.92
N THR A 12 -9.36 15.25 3.01
CA THR A 12 -10.15 16.48 3.22
C THR A 12 -9.92 17.56 2.17
N ARG A 13 -8.79 17.52 1.46
CA ARG A 13 -8.41 18.49 0.42
C ARG A 13 -8.96 18.18 -0.97
N MET A 14 -9.51 16.99 -1.21
CA MET A 14 -9.93 16.54 -2.55
C MET A 14 -11.44 16.42 -2.71
N GLY A 15 -12.20 16.55 -1.62
CA GLY A 15 -13.67 16.36 -1.62
C GLY A 15 -14.11 14.91 -1.85
N THR A 16 -13.18 13.99 -2.11
CA THR A 16 -13.41 12.55 -2.27
C THR A 16 -12.22 11.79 -1.65
N PRO A 17 -12.44 10.65 -1.00
CA PRO A 17 -11.35 9.81 -0.50
C PRO A 17 -10.42 9.36 -1.62
N LYS A 18 -9.10 9.52 -1.43
CA LYS A 18 -8.07 9.17 -2.42
C LYS A 18 -8.24 7.77 -2.98
N HIS A 19 -8.54 6.80 -2.11
CA HIS A 19 -8.66 5.40 -2.51
C HIS A 19 -9.79 5.17 -3.52
N LEU A 20 -10.83 6.01 -3.52
CA LEU A 20 -11.97 5.96 -4.44
C LEU A 20 -11.81 6.84 -5.69
N LEU A 21 -10.68 7.54 -5.87
CA LEU A 21 -10.40 8.28 -7.10
C LEU A 21 -10.45 7.35 -8.31
N ARG A 22 -11.04 7.84 -9.40
CA ARG A 22 -11.33 7.04 -10.59
C ARG A 22 -10.20 7.18 -11.60
N MET A 23 -9.52 6.08 -11.86
CA MET A 23 -8.58 5.94 -12.99
C MET A 23 -9.31 6.21 -14.32
N PRO A 24 -8.58 6.48 -15.43
CA PRO A 24 -9.19 6.76 -16.74
C PRO A 24 -10.15 5.68 -17.26
N ASP A 25 -9.97 4.43 -16.86
CA ASP A 25 -10.83 3.29 -17.19
C ASP A 25 -12.04 3.14 -16.25
N GLY A 26 -12.20 4.07 -15.29
CA GLY A 26 -13.26 4.06 -14.28
C GLY A 26 -12.96 3.20 -13.04
N THR A 27 -11.83 2.49 -13.02
CA THR A 27 -11.43 1.65 -11.88
C THR A 27 -11.06 2.54 -10.68
N PRO A 28 -11.55 2.25 -9.45
CA PRO A 28 -11.07 2.94 -8.25
C PRO A 28 -9.57 2.73 -8.03
N LEU A 29 -8.87 3.75 -7.55
CA LEU A 29 -7.42 3.75 -7.34
C LEU A 29 -6.98 2.58 -6.42
N TYR A 30 -7.73 2.27 -5.36
CA TYR A 30 -7.40 1.12 -4.51
C TYR A 30 -7.46 -0.22 -5.26
N ARG A 31 -8.37 -0.39 -6.23
CA ARG A 31 -8.47 -1.62 -7.04
C ARG A 31 -7.31 -1.74 -8.01
N ARG A 32 -6.83 -0.62 -8.56
CA ARG A 32 -5.60 -0.60 -9.36
C ARG A 32 -4.41 -1.05 -8.52
N GLN A 33 -4.29 -0.61 -7.27
CA GLN A 33 -3.16 -0.98 -6.41
C GLN A 33 -3.30 -2.44 -5.94
N LEU A 34 -4.53 -2.91 -5.73
CA LEU A 34 -4.81 -4.31 -5.47
C LEU A 34 -4.38 -5.21 -6.64
N GLN A 35 -4.61 -4.80 -7.89
CA GLN A 35 -4.14 -5.52 -9.07
C GLN A 35 -2.61 -5.56 -9.14
N LEU A 36 -1.92 -4.46 -8.79
CA LEU A 36 -0.45 -4.42 -8.72
C LEU A 36 0.07 -5.44 -7.70
N LEU A 37 -0.51 -5.45 -6.49
CA LEU A 37 -0.15 -6.44 -5.46
C LEU A 37 -0.45 -7.87 -5.94
N ARG A 38 -1.59 -8.10 -6.60
CA ARG A 38 -1.96 -9.42 -7.11
C ARG A 38 -1.03 -9.95 -8.20
N ALA A 39 -0.41 -9.06 -9.00
CA ALA A 39 0.58 -9.46 -10.00
C ALA A 39 1.87 -10.02 -9.36
N ILE A 40 2.24 -9.55 -8.18
CA ILE A 40 3.42 -10.02 -7.43
C ILE A 40 3.07 -11.15 -6.46
N PHE A 41 1.86 -11.12 -5.91
CA PHE A 41 1.34 -12.06 -4.93
C PHE A 41 0.10 -12.78 -5.51
N PRO A 42 0.31 -13.73 -6.44
CA PRO A 42 -0.79 -14.46 -7.06
C PRO A 42 -1.53 -15.32 -6.05
N GLU A 43 -2.73 -15.73 -6.43
CA GLU A 43 -3.52 -16.69 -5.66
C GLU A 43 -2.72 -17.98 -5.37
N PRO A 44 -2.86 -18.61 -4.18
CA PRO A 44 -3.88 -18.36 -3.15
C PRO A 44 -3.49 -17.33 -2.07
N GLN A 45 -2.47 -16.49 -2.30
CA GLN A 45 -1.99 -15.54 -1.28
C GLN A 45 -3.08 -14.51 -0.91
N THR A 46 -3.41 -14.36 0.38
CA THR A 46 -4.29 -13.28 0.83
C THR A 46 -3.61 -11.92 0.71
N ILE A 47 -4.32 -10.93 0.16
CA ILE A 47 -3.96 -9.51 0.19
C ILE A 47 -4.77 -8.78 1.26
N TYR A 48 -4.12 -7.92 2.01
CA TYR A 48 -4.76 -7.16 3.08
C TYR A 48 -5.01 -5.72 2.65
N ILE A 49 -6.15 -5.15 3.00
CA ILE A 49 -6.47 -3.74 2.78
C ILE A 49 -6.69 -3.11 4.16
N SER A 50 -5.88 -2.13 4.54
CA SER A 50 -6.12 -1.35 5.75
C SER A 50 -7.04 -0.17 5.44
N LEU A 51 -8.13 -0.06 6.19
CA LEU A 51 -9.07 1.06 6.15
C LEU A 51 -9.24 1.66 7.54
N ALA A 52 -9.33 2.99 7.63
CA ALA A 52 -9.81 3.61 8.85
C ALA A 52 -11.29 3.27 9.08
N GLN A 53 -11.77 3.32 10.32
CA GLN A 53 -13.14 2.95 10.69
C GLN A 53 -14.19 3.74 9.87
N GLU A 54 -13.93 5.01 9.60
CA GLU A 54 -14.84 5.94 8.90
C GLU A 54 -14.53 6.06 7.42
N SER A 55 -13.67 5.20 6.87
CA SER A 55 -13.36 5.24 5.44
C SER A 55 -14.62 4.90 4.66
N GLU A 56 -14.98 5.77 3.72
CA GLU A 56 -16.02 5.48 2.74
C GLU A 56 -15.65 4.25 1.91
N THR A 57 -16.66 3.50 1.51
CA THR A 57 -16.55 2.19 0.88
C THR A 57 -17.47 2.13 -0.32
N ASP A 58 -17.06 1.39 -1.35
CA ASP A 58 -17.92 1.01 -2.46
C ASP A 58 -18.50 -0.39 -2.23
N ASP A 59 -19.40 -0.83 -3.12
CA ASP A 59 -20.07 -2.14 -3.03
C ASP A 59 -19.08 -3.31 -2.90
N TYR A 60 -17.89 -3.21 -3.49
CA TYR A 60 -16.88 -4.26 -3.40
C TYR A 60 -16.27 -4.32 -2.00
N LEU A 61 -15.84 -3.18 -1.43
CA LEU A 61 -15.32 -3.16 -0.06
C LEU A 61 -16.38 -3.58 0.97
N GLU A 62 -17.65 -3.16 0.78
CA GLU A 62 -18.77 -3.60 1.62
C GLU A 62 -19.00 -5.11 1.55
N SER A 63 -18.88 -5.70 0.35
CA SER A 63 -19.01 -7.16 0.20
C SER A 63 -17.91 -7.93 0.95
N LEU A 64 -16.68 -7.42 0.98
CA LEU A 64 -15.57 -8.04 1.72
C LEU A 64 -15.80 -7.97 3.24
N LEU A 65 -16.22 -6.80 3.73
CA LEU A 65 -16.52 -6.58 5.14
C LEU A 65 -17.69 -7.46 5.61
N SER A 66 -18.71 -7.61 4.78
CA SER A 66 -19.86 -8.46 5.06
C SER A 66 -19.47 -9.94 5.10
N ALA A 67 -18.64 -10.40 4.15
CA ALA A 67 -18.16 -11.78 4.12
C ALA A 67 -17.36 -12.14 5.39
N GLU A 68 -16.55 -11.22 5.91
CA GLU A 68 -15.80 -11.42 7.16
C GLU A 68 -16.69 -11.53 8.40
N ALA A 69 -17.86 -10.87 8.40
CA ALA A 69 -18.82 -10.96 9.50
C ALA A 69 -19.58 -12.30 9.53
N VAL A 70 -19.67 -13.00 8.40
CA VAL A 70 -20.45 -14.25 8.22
C VAL A 70 -19.62 -15.50 8.52
N ASP A 71 -18.29 -15.41 8.58
CA ASP A 71 -17.34 -16.50 8.91
C ASP A 71 -17.50 -17.07 10.36
N HIS A 72 -18.55 -16.64 11.08
CA HIS A 72 -18.99 -17.18 12.37
C HIS A 72 -20.14 -18.19 12.28
N THR A 73 -20.63 -18.55 11.09
CA THR A 73 -21.63 -19.63 10.93
C THR A 73 -21.18 -20.65 9.90
N PRO A 74 -21.03 -21.94 10.26
CA PRO A 74 -20.70 -22.98 9.31
C PRO A 74 -21.99 -23.44 8.63
N ASP A 75 -22.32 -22.87 7.47
CA ASP A 75 -23.20 -23.58 6.55
C ASP A 75 -22.92 -23.27 5.08
N ASN A 76 -22.98 -24.32 4.29
CA ASN A 76 -22.56 -24.44 2.89
C ASN A 76 -23.33 -23.48 1.96
N ASP A 77 -22.61 -22.62 1.24
CA ASP A 77 -22.93 -22.30 -0.15
C ASP A 77 -21.68 -21.92 -0.96
N ASP A 78 -21.39 -22.74 -1.98
CA ASP A 78 -20.20 -22.72 -2.84
C ASP A 78 -20.23 -21.59 -3.90
N SER A 79 -20.97 -20.50 -3.65
CA SER A 79 -21.28 -19.48 -4.66
C SER A 79 -20.51 -18.16 -4.50
N TYR A 80 -19.81 -17.94 -3.38
CA TYR A 80 -18.86 -16.85 -3.23
C TYR A 80 -17.46 -17.42 -3.14
N LYS A 81 -16.73 -17.44 -4.26
CA LYS A 81 -15.26 -17.44 -4.18
C LYS A 81 -14.89 -16.17 -3.45
N ALA A 82 -14.70 -16.25 -2.14
CA ALA A 82 -14.09 -15.19 -1.36
C ALA A 82 -12.80 -14.85 -2.10
N SER A 83 -12.73 -13.65 -2.69
CA SER A 83 -11.47 -13.16 -3.20
C SER A 83 -10.51 -13.25 -2.02
N ASN A 84 -9.28 -13.74 -2.22
CA ASN A 84 -8.29 -13.82 -1.14
C ASN A 84 -7.80 -12.40 -0.81
N VAL A 85 -8.71 -11.58 -0.31
CA VAL A 85 -8.59 -10.18 0.04
C VAL A 85 -9.30 -10.00 1.38
N LYS A 86 -8.60 -9.45 2.36
CA LYS A 86 -9.10 -9.24 3.71
C LYS A 86 -8.96 -7.77 4.09
N VAL A 87 -9.99 -7.18 4.69
CA VAL A 87 -9.97 -5.81 5.19
C VAL A 87 -9.56 -5.81 6.66
N LEU A 88 -8.59 -4.96 7.00
CA LEU A 88 -8.18 -4.69 8.37
C LEU A 88 -8.63 -3.28 8.73
N ARG A 89 -9.37 -3.14 9.82
CA ARG A 89 -9.77 -1.82 10.33
C ARG A 89 -8.74 -1.31 11.35
N ASP A 90 -8.55 0.00 11.36
CA ASP A 90 -7.82 0.67 12.44
C ASP A 90 -8.50 0.41 13.79
N GLU A 91 -7.72 0.33 14.87
CA GLU A 91 -8.25 -0.02 16.20
C GLU A 91 -9.16 1.07 16.78
N THR A 92 -8.77 2.33 16.59
CA THR A 92 -9.51 3.47 17.11
C THR A 92 -10.10 4.28 15.95
N PRO A 93 -11.35 4.75 16.09
CA PRO A 93 -11.91 5.79 15.25
C PRO A 93 -10.99 7.02 15.15
N ASN A 94 -11.05 7.74 14.04
CA ASN A 94 -10.36 9.01 13.89
C ASN A 94 -11.05 10.09 14.72
N GLU A 95 -10.35 10.68 15.71
CA GLU A 95 -10.82 11.85 16.44
C GLU A 95 -10.80 13.10 15.53
N ASP A 96 -11.95 13.77 15.39
CA ASP A 96 -12.13 15.00 14.60
C ASP A 96 -11.72 14.88 13.11
N SER A 97 -11.23 16.00 12.54
CA SER A 97 -10.72 16.15 11.18
C SER A 97 -9.31 15.58 10.98
N ARG A 98 -8.70 14.99 12.01
CA ARG A 98 -7.35 14.43 11.95
C ARG A 98 -7.40 12.92 11.74
N SER A 99 -6.72 12.45 10.70
CA SER A 99 -6.48 11.02 10.49
C SER A 99 -5.44 10.52 11.49
N ALA A 100 -5.63 9.32 12.05
CA ALA A 100 -4.65 8.57 12.84
C ALA A 100 -3.36 8.28 12.04
N GLY A 101 -3.42 8.46 10.72
CA GLY A 101 -2.29 8.44 9.82
C GLY A 101 -1.84 7.02 9.45
N PRO A 102 -0.82 6.89 8.60
CA PRO A 102 -0.41 5.59 8.05
C PRO A 102 0.10 4.60 9.11
N ALA A 103 0.56 5.08 10.27
CA ALA A 103 0.96 4.20 11.36
C ALA A 103 -0.20 3.38 11.90
N ALA A 104 -1.43 3.91 11.92
CA ALA A 104 -2.60 3.16 12.37
C ALA A 104 -2.83 1.90 11.52
N GLY A 105 -2.74 2.04 10.19
CA GLY A 105 -2.90 0.92 9.28
C GLY A 105 -1.74 -0.08 9.29
N LEU A 106 -0.50 0.40 9.43
CA LEU A 106 0.66 -0.48 9.65
C LEU A 106 0.50 -1.29 10.95
N LEU A 107 0.01 -0.67 12.02
CA LEU A 107 -0.22 -1.33 13.30
C LEU A 107 -1.47 -2.23 13.27
N ALA A 108 -2.46 -1.96 12.42
CA ALA A 108 -3.57 -2.88 12.18
C ALA A 108 -3.08 -4.20 11.57
N ALA A 109 -2.18 -4.11 10.58
CA ALA A 109 -1.50 -5.27 10.03
C ALA A 109 -0.63 -5.99 11.08
N TYR A 110 0.16 -5.25 11.85
CA TYR A 110 0.99 -5.82 12.91
C TYR A 110 0.19 -6.57 13.98
N ARG A 111 -0.95 -6.03 14.42
CA ARG A 111 -1.86 -6.71 15.36
C ARG A 111 -2.45 -7.99 14.77
N TYR A 112 -2.77 -7.97 13.47
CA TYR A 112 -3.33 -9.14 12.79
C TYR A 112 -2.32 -10.30 12.67
N ASP A 113 -1.08 -10.01 12.29
CA ASP A 113 0.00 -10.98 12.31
C ASP A 113 1.33 -10.32 12.75
N PRO A 114 1.72 -10.47 14.03
CA PRO A 114 2.94 -9.87 14.57
C PRO A 114 4.20 -10.58 14.11
N TRP A 115 4.10 -11.72 13.43
CA TRP A 115 5.25 -12.50 12.95
C TRP A 115 5.50 -12.34 11.45
N ALA A 116 4.62 -11.65 10.73
CA ALA A 116 4.74 -11.45 9.29
C ALA A 116 5.67 -10.29 8.93
N ASN A 117 6.44 -10.49 7.85
CA ASN A 117 6.99 -9.40 7.05
C ASN A 117 5.89 -8.87 6.11
N TRP A 118 5.63 -7.58 6.15
CA TRP A 118 4.58 -6.91 5.40
C TRP A 118 5.16 -6.16 4.20
N VAL A 119 4.64 -6.40 2.99
CA VAL A 119 4.93 -5.56 1.80
C VAL A 119 3.81 -4.55 1.68
N VAL A 120 4.13 -3.29 1.86
CA VAL A 120 3.18 -2.20 2.04
C VAL A 120 3.20 -1.30 0.81
N VAL A 121 2.00 -0.96 0.33
CA VAL A 121 1.75 0.03 -0.72
C VAL A 121 0.61 0.92 -0.25
N ALA A 122 0.77 2.23 -0.26
CA ALA A 122 -0.37 3.14 -0.09
C ALA A 122 -1.08 3.42 -1.42
N CYS A 123 -2.37 3.72 -1.32
CA CYS A 123 -3.20 3.99 -2.49
C CYS A 123 -2.82 5.29 -3.21
N ASP A 124 -2.06 6.19 -2.60
CA ASP A 124 -1.75 7.51 -3.14
C ASP A 124 -0.59 7.56 -4.13
N TYR A 125 -0.07 6.41 -4.58
CA TYR A 125 0.95 6.30 -5.64
C TYR A 125 0.32 5.80 -6.96
N PRO A 126 -0.40 6.64 -7.73
CA PRO A 126 -1.16 6.19 -8.90
C PRO A 126 -0.31 5.66 -10.05
N LEU A 127 0.94 6.10 -10.13
CA LEU A 127 1.85 5.73 -11.21
C LEU A 127 2.74 4.55 -10.85
N LEU A 128 2.65 4.00 -9.63
CA LEU A 128 3.53 2.93 -9.19
C LEU A 128 3.41 1.69 -10.11
N PRO A 129 4.49 1.22 -10.75
CA PRO A 129 4.41 0.07 -11.64
C PRO A 129 4.71 -1.25 -10.90
N PRO A 130 4.34 -2.42 -11.47
CA PRO A 130 4.63 -3.72 -10.86
C PRO A 130 6.12 -3.95 -10.56
N GLU A 131 7.00 -3.42 -11.40
CA GLU A 131 8.46 -3.50 -11.25
C GLU A 131 8.93 -2.92 -9.92
N ALA A 132 8.26 -1.89 -9.40
CA ALA A 132 8.61 -1.31 -8.11
C ALA A 132 8.39 -2.30 -6.95
N LEU A 133 7.27 -3.01 -6.99
CA LEU A 133 6.95 -4.04 -6.00
C LEU A 133 7.84 -5.27 -6.14
N TYR A 134 8.19 -5.62 -7.38
CA TYR A 134 9.15 -6.70 -7.64
C TYR A 134 10.53 -6.39 -7.03
N LEU A 135 11.03 -5.16 -7.16
CA LEU A 135 12.31 -4.77 -6.54
C LEU A 135 12.26 -4.84 -5.00
N LEU A 136 11.17 -4.43 -4.37
CA LEU A 136 10.97 -4.61 -2.93
C LEU A 136 10.95 -6.10 -2.54
N PHE A 137 10.25 -6.93 -3.32
CA PHE A 137 10.17 -8.37 -3.08
C PHE A 137 11.55 -9.06 -3.17
N LEU A 138 12.40 -8.64 -4.11
CA LEU A 138 13.79 -9.13 -4.20
C LEU A 138 14.62 -8.77 -2.96
N LYS A 139 14.24 -7.73 -2.22
CA LYS A 139 14.90 -7.24 -1.01
C LYS A 139 14.19 -7.68 0.29
N ARG A 140 13.30 -8.65 0.23
CA ARG A 140 12.54 -9.17 1.38
C ARG A 140 13.37 -9.58 2.61
N ASP A 141 14.62 -9.98 2.40
CA ASP A 141 15.53 -10.42 3.46
C ASP A 141 16.40 -9.26 4.02
N SER A 142 16.28 -8.07 3.44
CA SER A 142 16.94 -6.83 3.90
C SER A 142 16.08 -6.17 5.00
N VAL A 143 16.17 -6.74 6.20
CA VAL A 143 15.40 -6.36 7.40
C VAL A 143 16.15 -5.30 8.24
N PRO A 144 15.46 -4.52 9.11
CA PRO A 144 14.05 -4.63 9.48
C PRO A 144 13.09 -3.77 8.64
N VAL A 145 13.61 -2.81 7.85
CA VAL A 145 12.83 -2.03 6.88
C VAL A 145 13.60 -1.91 5.57
N THR A 146 12.93 -2.19 4.46
CA THR A 146 13.39 -1.77 3.12
C THR A 146 12.35 -0.83 2.52
N CYS A 147 12.69 0.42 2.22
CA CYS A 147 11.80 1.39 1.60
C CYS A 147 12.39 1.96 0.30
N TYR A 148 11.58 2.66 -0.48
CA TYR A 148 12.12 3.56 -1.49
C TYR A 148 12.66 4.85 -0.86
N ARG A 149 13.54 5.52 -1.60
CA ARG A 149 14.04 6.85 -1.30
C ARG A 149 13.51 7.83 -2.35
N SER A 150 12.94 8.94 -1.90
CA SER A 150 12.57 10.06 -2.76
C SER A 150 13.81 10.74 -3.37
N GLU A 151 13.60 11.58 -4.37
CA GLU A 151 14.68 12.38 -4.98
C GLU A 151 15.39 13.28 -3.94
N GLU A 152 14.61 13.84 -3.01
CA GLU A 152 15.08 14.68 -1.90
C GLU A 152 15.84 13.89 -0.82
N GLY A 153 15.88 12.56 -0.93
CA GLY A 153 16.61 11.68 -0.03
C GLY A 153 15.80 11.18 1.17
N PHE A 154 14.49 11.44 1.21
CA PHE A 154 13.62 10.98 2.28
C PHE A 154 13.19 9.52 2.06
N CYS A 155 12.98 8.77 3.15
CA CYS A 155 12.41 7.42 3.06
C CYS A 155 10.92 7.51 2.74
N GLU A 156 10.46 6.66 1.83
CA GLU A 156 9.06 6.44 1.46
C GLU A 156 8.52 5.21 2.21
N PRO A 157 8.05 5.36 3.46
CA PRO A 157 7.71 4.22 4.31
C PRO A 157 6.46 3.46 3.86
N LEU A 158 5.71 4.02 2.90
CA LEU A 158 4.44 3.47 2.42
C LEU A 158 4.58 2.72 1.09
N VAL A 159 5.80 2.61 0.57
CA VAL A 159 6.18 1.71 -0.50
C VAL A 159 7.41 0.93 -0.01
N ALA A 160 7.16 -0.05 0.85
CA ALA A 160 8.20 -0.62 1.71
C ALA A 160 7.91 -2.06 2.16
N VAL A 161 8.95 -2.75 2.62
CA VAL A 161 8.88 -3.98 3.41
C VAL A 161 9.09 -3.63 4.88
N TRP A 162 8.17 -4.06 5.74
CA TRP A 162 8.22 -3.89 7.19
C TRP A 162 8.28 -5.25 7.89
N ALA A 163 9.38 -5.54 8.59
CA ALA A 163 9.54 -6.75 9.39
C ALA A 163 8.99 -6.56 10.82
N PRO A 164 8.71 -7.66 11.57
CA PRO A 164 8.21 -7.59 12.95
C PRO A 164 8.96 -6.64 13.88
N PRO A 165 10.32 -6.62 13.93
CA PRO A 165 11.03 -5.69 14.81
C PRO A 165 10.77 -4.22 14.48
N ALA A 166 10.55 -3.90 13.19
CA ALA A 166 10.26 -2.54 12.76
C ALA A 166 8.85 -2.09 13.15
N LEU A 167 7.86 -2.96 13.02
CA LEU A 167 6.49 -2.66 13.43
C LEU A 167 6.37 -2.60 14.96
N SER A 168 7.10 -3.46 15.68
CA SER A 168 7.24 -3.35 17.14
C SER A 168 7.82 -1.99 17.54
N ARG A 169 8.87 -1.51 16.85
CA ARG A 169 9.45 -0.19 17.10
C ARG A 169 8.46 0.93 16.77
N LEU A 170 7.73 0.85 15.67
CA LEU A 170 6.67 1.81 15.34
C LEU A 170 5.60 1.85 16.43
N SER A 171 5.19 0.69 16.95
CA SER A 171 4.21 0.59 18.05
C SER A 171 4.69 1.30 19.31
N GLU A 172 5.95 1.09 19.71
CA GLU A 172 6.57 1.77 20.87
C GLU A 172 6.64 3.30 20.67
N ARG A 173 6.93 3.75 19.44
CA ARG A 173 6.96 5.18 19.12
C ARG A 173 5.58 5.81 19.22
N VAL A 174 4.56 5.15 18.67
CA VAL A 174 3.17 5.58 18.74
C VAL A 174 2.69 5.67 20.19
N SER A 175 3.03 4.69 21.04
CA SER A 175 2.66 4.73 22.47
C SER A 175 3.31 5.90 23.24
N ARG A 176 4.35 6.52 22.67
CA ARG A 176 5.01 7.73 23.19
C ARG A 176 4.58 9.02 22.45
N GLY A 177 3.54 8.97 21.63
CA GLY A 177 3.03 10.11 20.88
C GLY A 177 3.76 10.41 19.56
N HIS A 178 4.64 9.52 19.08
CA HIS A 178 5.41 9.71 17.85
C HIS A 178 4.96 8.74 16.74
N SER A 179 4.00 9.16 15.91
CA SER A 179 3.36 8.28 14.94
C SER A 179 3.99 8.23 13.54
N SER A 180 5.17 8.83 13.31
CA SER A 180 5.80 8.86 11.98
C SER A 180 6.46 7.52 11.60
N PRO A 181 5.98 6.82 10.55
CA PRO A 181 6.65 5.62 10.05
C PRO A 181 8.03 5.92 9.44
N ALA A 182 8.18 7.06 8.75
CA ALA A 182 9.48 7.48 8.20
C ALA A 182 10.53 7.65 9.31
N ALA A 183 10.14 8.22 10.44
CA ALA A 183 11.04 8.35 11.59
C ALA A 183 11.38 6.99 12.21
N ALA A 184 10.43 6.06 12.28
CA ALA A 184 10.69 4.69 12.75
C ALA A 184 11.68 3.95 11.82
N ALA A 185 11.48 4.06 10.51
CA ALA A 185 12.38 3.48 9.51
C ALA A 185 13.79 4.07 9.59
N LYS A 186 13.90 5.39 9.79
CA LYS A 186 15.18 6.08 9.96
C LYS A 186 15.95 5.62 11.20
N GLU A 187 15.28 5.38 12.32
CA GLU A 187 15.92 4.88 13.55
C GLU A 187 16.45 3.45 13.45
N LEU A 188 16.01 2.71 12.42
CA LEU A 188 16.39 1.33 12.18
C LEU A 188 17.32 1.18 10.98
N ASP A 189 17.91 2.28 10.52
CA ASP A 189 18.82 2.32 9.36
C ASP A 189 18.24 1.62 8.13
N ALA A 190 16.98 1.96 7.80
CA ALA A 190 16.24 1.35 6.69
C ALA A 190 17.07 1.28 5.40
N VAL A 191 17.02 0.10 4.74
CA VAL A 191 17.60 -0.08 3.41
C VAL A 191 16.76 0.70 2.41
N MET A 192 17.40 1.62 1.71
CA MET A 192 16.72 2.57 0.84
C MET A 192 17.04 2.29 -0.63
N LEU A 193 16.04 1.86 -1.38
CA LEU A 193 16.11 1.63 -2.82
C LEU A 193 15.88 2.94 -3.57
N LYS A 194 16.56 3.09 -4.71
CA LYS A 194 16.24 4.14 -5.67
C LYS A 194 15.39 3.53 -6.80
N PRO A 195 14.42 4.25 -7.36
CA PRO A 195 13.89 3.91 -8.66
C PRO A 195 15.03 3.79 -9.69
N PRO A 196 14.83 3.04 -10.79
CA PRO A 196 15.76 3.06 -11.91
C PRO A 196 16.00 4.50 -12.41
N PRO A 197 17.12 4.77 -13.10
CA PRO A 197 17.33 6.07 -13.73
C PRO A 197 16.11 6.50 -14.56
N GLU A 198 15.75 7.78 -14.49
CA GLU A 198 14.61 8.37 -15.21
C GLU A 198 13.23 7.83 -14.78
N CYS A 199 13.16 7.13 -13.65
CA CYS A 199 11.92 6.53 -13.11
C CYS A 199 11.44 7.17 -11.80
N ASP A 200 11.80 8.42 -11.52
CA ASP A 200 11.39 9.12 -10.29
C ASP A 200 9.86 9.23 -10.15
N TRP A 201 9.15 9.22 -11.28
CA TRP A 201 7.69 9.17 -11.36
C TRP A 201 7.04 7.95 -10.68
N TRP A 202 7.82 6.89 -10.39
CA TRP A 202 7.32 5.74 -9.62
C TRP A 202 6.80 6.15 -8.23
N LEU A 203 7.40 7.20 -7.65
CA LEU A 203 7.12 7.67 -6.29
C LEU A 203 6.24 8.93 -6.29
N THR A 204 5.63 9.30 -7.42
CA THR A 204 4.67 10.41 -7.47
C THR A 204 3.47 10.09 -6.61
N ASN A 205 3.31 10.82 -5.50
CA ASN A 205 2.15 10.73 -4.64
C ASN A 205 1.11 11.81 -4.98
N VAL A 206 -0.16 11.56 -4.66
CA VAL A 206 -1.25 12.51 -4.88
C VAL A 206 -1.94 12.85 -3.56
N ASN A 207 -2.02 14.14 -3.26
CA ASN A 207 -2.60 14.75 -2.07
C ASN A 207 -3.67 15.79 -2.41
N THR A 208 -3.66 16.33 -3.62
CA THR A 208 -4.67 17.27 -4.15
C THR A 208 -5.27 16.79 -5.47
N MET A 209 -6.37 17.42 -5.89
CA MET A 209 -7.03 17.09 -7.16
C MET A 209 -6.18 17.51 -8.35
N GLU A 210 -5.44 18.61 -8.24
CA GLU A 210 -4.50 19.10 -9.25
C GLU A 210 -3.35 18.11 -9.45
N GLU A 211 -2.79 17.58 -8.36
CA GLU A 211 -1.75 16.54 -8.41
C GLU A 211 -2.29 15.26 -9.06
N TRP A 212 -3.52 14.85 -8.72
CA TRP A 212 -4.19 13.72 -9.36
C TRP A 212 -4.35 13.90 -10.87
N ILE A 213 -4.90 15.04 -11.31
CA ILE A 213 -5.09 15.33 -12.73
C ILE A 213 -3.75 15.28 -13.47
N THR A 214 -2.72 15.93 -12.91
CA THR A 214 -1.37 15.94 -13.48
C THR A 214 -0.81 14.53 -13.63
N ALA A 215 -0.91 13.70 -12.59
CA ALA A 215 -0.43 12.32 -12.62
C ALA A 215 -1.14 11.50 -13.72
N ILE A 216 -2.46 11.61 -13.83
CA ILE A 216 -3.24 10.90 -14.85
C ILE A 216 -2.93 11.37 -16.27
N GLU A 217 -2.68 12.67 -16.47
CA GLU A 217 -2.23 13.20 -17.77
C GLU A 217 -0.86 12.64 -18.17
N SER A 218 0.09 12.61 -17.24
CA SER A 218 1.40 11.98 -17.46
C SER A 218 1.28 10.49 -17.83
N MET A 219 0.36 9.76 -17.20
CA MET A 219 0.10 8.35 -17.53
C MET A 219 -0.42 8.15 -18.96
N LYS A 220 -1.28 9.06 -19.45
CA LYS A 220 -1.82 9.01 -20.82
C LYS A 220 -0.76 9.35 -21.86
N LEU A 221 0.14 10.29 -21.56
CA LEU A 221 1.24 10.71 -22.42
C LEU A 221 2.40 9.69 -22.42
N GLY A 222 2.55 8.91 -21.34
CA GLY A 222 3.54 7.85 -21.16
C GLY A 222 3.16 6.48 -21.73
N GLY A 223 2.09 6.38 -22.52
CA GLY A 223 1.73 5.17 -23.28
C GLY A 223 2.68 4.86 -24.44
N ALA A 224 3.99 4.87 -24.18
CA ALA A 224 4.96 4.18 -25.03
C ALA A 224 4.99 2.72 -24.60
N GLU A 225 4.93 1.80 -25.58
CA GLU A 225 5.07 0.36 -25.37
C GLU A 225 6.23 0.03 -24.42
N PRO A 226 6.13 -1.03 -23.61
CA PRO A 226 7.21 -1.43 -22.73
C PRO A 226 8.49 -1.59 -23.55
N VAL A 227 9.46 -0.69 -23.34
CA VAL A 227 10.79 -0.80 -23.93
C VAL A 227 11.34 -2.12 -23.44
N ALA A 228 11.39 -3.10 -24.34
CA ALA A 228 11.96 -4.40 -24.07
C ALA A 228 13.35 -4.18 -23.47
N ILE A 229 13.51 -4.54 -22.19
CA ILE A 229 14.80 -4.60 -21.52
C ILE A 229 15.63 -5.57 -22.34
N LYS A 230 16.53 -5.04 -23.18
CA LYS A 230 17.54 -5.85 -23.87
C LYS A 230 18.47 -6.39 -22.80
N VAL A 231 18.19 -7.61 -22.35
CA VAL A 231 19.14 -8.40 -21.59
C VAL A 231 20.37 -8.56 -22.49
N GLN A 232 21.45 -7.85 -22.16
CA GLN A 232 22.76 -8.10 -22.74
C GLN A 232 23.16 -9.52 -22.33
N LYS A 233 22.92 -10.46 -23.25
CA LYS A 233 23.56 -11.77 -23.20
C LYS A 233 25.05 -11.58 -23.49
N GLY A 234 25.85 -11.84 -22.47
CA GLY A 234 27.23 -12.33 -22.60
C GLY A 234 28.32 -11.34 -22.22
N LEU A 235 29.15 -11.74 -21.27
CA LEU A 235 30.39 -12.42 -21.63
C LEU A 235 30.84 -13.37 -20.51
N VAL A 236 31.24 -14.56 -20.95
CA VAL A 236 32.05 -15.64 -20.38
C VAL A 236 32.67 -15.41 -19.00
#